data_AF-A0A816MQB3-F1
#
_entry.id   AF-A0A816MQB3-F1
#
_cell.length_a   1.000
_cell.length_b   1.000
_cell.length_c   1.000
_cell.angle_alpha   90.00
_cell.angle_beta   90.00
_cell.angle_gamma   90.00
#
_symmetry.space_group_name_H-M   'P 1'
#
loop_
_entity.id
_entity.type
_entity.pdbx_description
1 polymer ?
#
loop_
_entity_poly.entity_id
_entity_poly.type
_entity_poly.pdbx_seq_one_letter_code
_entity_poly.pdbx_strand_id
1 'polypeptide(L)'
;MVKGLEVLNRNCCAGALAIANYCGKLLILWDKPGHGENKNIWCSVIALERDRGGDDVWGHVEWASVVLTVPSSYVFLHCRQVWG
;
A
#
# COMPACT_ATOMS: atom_id res chain seq x y z
N MET A 1 -0.77 18.62 1.81
CA MET A 1 -1.73 17.50 1.52
C MET A 1 -1.04 16.47 0.62
N VAL A 2 -1.48 15.21 0.57
CA VAL A 2 -0.92 14.23 -0.40
C VAL A 2 -1.78 14.21 -1.67
N LYS A 3 -1.16 14.36 -2.84
CA LYS A 3 -1.81 14.40 -4.17
C LYS A 3 -1.29 13.28 -5.08
N GLY A 4 -2.01 12.92 -6.14
CA GLY A 4 -1.56 11.98 -7.18
C GLY A 4 -1.79 10.49 -6.87
N LEU A 5 -2.45 10.18 -5.76
CA LEU A 5 -2.75 8.81 -5.31
C LEU A 5 -4.26 8.48 -5.35
N GLU A 6 -5.06 9.23 -6.12
CA GLU A 6 -6.51 9.11 -6.12
C GLU A 6 -6.97 7.70 -6.56
N VAL A 7 -6.30 7.14 -7.58
CA VAL A 7 -6.57 5.78 -8.07
C VAL A 7 -6.16 4.73 -7.04
N LEU A 8 -5.01 4.91 -6.38
CA LEU A 8 -4.56 3.99 -5.34
C LEU A 8 -5.54 4.01 -4.15
N ASN A 9 -5.98 5.19 -3.70
CA ASN A 9 -6.93 5.34 -2.60
C ASN A 9 -8.28 4.67 -2.90
N ARG A 10 -8.78 4.77 -4.13
CA ARG A 10 -9.99 4.05 -4.57
C ARG A 10 -9.83 2.53 -4.57
N ASN A 11 -8.59 2.04 -4.67
CA ASN A 11 -8.29 0.63 -4.68
C ASN A 11 -7.95 0.10 -3.27
N CYS A 12 -7.40 0.92 -2.38
CA CYS A 12 -6.97 0.54 -1.04
C CYS A 12 -8.09 0.70 0.02
N CYS A 13 -9.37 0.74 -0.39
CA CYS A 13 -10.51 1.11 0.48
C CYS A 13 -10.67 0.30 1.77
N ALA A 14 -10.05 -0.87 1.91
CA ALA A 14 -10.08 -1.70 3.12
C ALA A 14 -9.01 -1.34 4.17
N GLY A 15 -8.12 -0.39 3.86
CA GLY A 15 -6.96 -0.03 4.70
C GLY A 15 -5.69 -0.80 4.31
N ALA A 16 -4.54 -0.20 4.61
CA ALA A 16 -3.24 -0.84 4.37
C ALA A 16 -2.96 -1.90 5.44
N LEU A 17 -2.53 -3.08 5.01
CA LEU A 17 -2.05 -4.17 5.86
C LEU A 17 -0.66 -3.83 6.44
N ALA A 18 0.22 -3.30 5.59
CA ALA A 18 1.55 -2.87 5.98
C ALA A 18 2.05 -1.72 5.09
N ILE A 19 2.90 -0.90 5.69
CA ILE A 19 3.60 0.20 5.02
C ILE A 19 5.08 0.10 5.41
N ALA A 20 5.98 0.18 4.43
CA ALA A 20 7.41 0.08 4.65
C ALA A 20 8.18 1.06 3.76
N ASN A 21 9.40 1.41 4.19
CA ASN A 21 10.38 2.06 3.32
C ASN A 21 11.06 0.97 2.46
N TYR A 22 10.96 1.11 1.14
CA TYR A 22 11.58 0.23 0.16
C TYR A 22 12.47 1.06 -0.76
N CYS A 23 13.79 1.00 -0.55
CA CYS A 23 14.79 1.73 -1.35
C CYS A 23 14.50 3.24 -1.47
N GLY A 24 14.05 3.89 -0.39
CA GLY A 24 13.70 5.31 -0.37
C GLY A 24 12.30 5.62 -0.89
N LYS A 25 11.53 4.61 -1.30
CA LYS A 25 10.13 4.72 -1.75
C LYS A 25 9.20 4.14 -0.71
N LEU A 26 7.91 4.47 -0.83
CA LEU A 26 6.88 3.92 0.03
C LEU A 26 6.34 2.63 -0.60
N LEU A 27 6.40 1.53 0.15
CA LEU A 27 5.76 0.27 -0.22
C LEU A 27 4.50 0.10 0.63
N ILE A 28 3.37 -0.18 -0.03
CA ILE A 28 2.09 -0.42 0.64
C ILE A 28 1.57 -1.80 0.24
N LEU A 29 1.20 -2.60 1.24
CA LEU A 29 0.46 -3.85 1.07
C LEU A 29 -0.99 -3.66 1.51
N TRP A 30 -1.92 -4.20 0.73
CA TRP A 30 -3.34 -4.29 1.08
C TRP A 30 -3.94 -5.56 0.48
N ASP A 31 -5.10 -6.00 0.95
CA ASP A 31 -5.82 -7.12 0.33
C ASP A 31 -7.17 -6.70 -0.26
N LYS A 32 -7.65 -7.53 -1.19
CA LYS A 32 -8.97 -7.42 -1.79
C LYS A 32 -9.61 -8.80 -1.95
N PRO A 33 -10.95 -8.91 -1.92
CA PRO A 33 -11.63 -10.11 -2.36
C PRO A 33 -11.16 -10.53 -3.77
N GLY A 34 -10.82 -11.81 -3.91
CA GLY A 34 -10.47 -12.45 -5.18
C GLY A 34 -11.62 -13.28 -5.73
N HIS A 35 -11.30 -14.30 -6.53
CA HIS A 35 -12.29 -15.24 -7.04
C HIS A 35 -12.54 -16.38 -6.03
N GLY A 36 -13.82 -16.73 -5.83
CA GLY A 36 -14.22 -17.78 -4.90
C GLY A 36 -13.91 -17.43 -3.45
N GLU A 37 -13.41 -18.40 -2.68
CA GLU A 37 -13.05 -18.22 -1.28
C GLU A 37 -11.62 -17.70 -1.09
N ASN A 38 -11.12 -16.85 -2.00
CA ASN A 38 -9.76 -16.31 -1.95
C ASN A 38 -9.73 -14.79 -1.81
N LYS A 39 -8.60 -14.27 -1.36
CA LYS A 39 -8.22 -12.86 -1.35
C LYS A 39 -6.91 -12.68 -2.11
N ASN A 40 -6.75 -11.53 -2.75
CA ASN A 40 -5.49 -11.14 -3.38
C ASN A 40 -4.81 -10.10 -2.51
N ILE A 41 -3.56 -10.37 -2.13
CA ILE A 41 -2.66 -9.39 -1.54
C ILE A 41 -2.03 -8.61 -2.69
N TRP A 42 -2.25 -7.31 -2.66
CA TRP A 42 -1.69 -6.34 -3.57
C TRP A 42 -0.49 -5.65 -2.93
N CYS A 43 0.45 -5.25 -3.78
CA CYS A 43 1.58 -4.42 -3.42
C CYS A 43 1.66 -3.24 -4.37
N SER A 44 2.03 -2.07 -3.83
CA SER A 44 2.40 -0.92 -4.64
C SER A 44 3.70 -0.30 -4.13
N VAL A 45 4.53 0.13 -5.08
CA VAL A 45 5.71 0.97 -4.83
C VAL A 45 5.39 2.38 -5.31
N ILE A 46 5.59 3.34 -4.41
CA ILE A 46 5.16 4.72 -4.59
C ILE A 46 6.38 5.63 -4.36
N ALA A 47 6.73 6.39 -5.38
CA ALA A 47 7.66 7.50 -5.24
C ALA A 47 6.93 8.68 -4.59
N LEU A 48 7.58 9.32 -3.61
CA LEU A 48 7.07 10.52 -2.96
C LEU A 48 8.01 11.68 -3.25
N GLU A 49 7.44 12.80 -3.68
CA GLU A 49 8.16 14.03 -3.93
C GLU A 49 7.53 15.15 -3.10
N ARG A 50 8.37 15.99 -2.49
CA ARG A 50 7.91 17.21 -1.81
C ARG A 50 7.97 18.37 -2.78
N ASP A 51 6.92 19.17 -2.81
CA ASP A 51 6.98 20.45 -3.49
C ASP A 51 8.04 21.33 -2.83
N ARG A 52 8.89 21.99 -3.63
CA ARG A 52 10.02 22.77 -3.12
C ARG A 52 9.62 24.13 -2.55
N GLY A 53 8.35 24.53 -2.70
CA GLY A 53 7.81 25.81 -2.24
C GLY A 53 6.51 25.73 -1.45
N GLY A 54 6.03 24.53 -1.09
CA GLY A 54 4.75 24.36 -0.40
C GLY A 54 4.71 23.14 0.51
N ASP A 55 3.59 22.96 1.22
CA ASP A 55 3.36 21.87 2.18
C ASP A 55 2.74 20.61 1.55
N ASP A 56 2.80 20.53 0.23
CA ASP A 56 2.23 19.42 -0.54
C ASP A 56 3.27 18.33 -0.83
N VAL A 57 2.79 17.09 -0.76
CA VAL A 57 3.51 15.89 -1.16
C VAL A 57 2.80 15.30 -2.37
N TRP A 58 3.56 15.02 -3.42
CA TRP A 58 3.07 14.32 -4.59
C TRP A 58 3.48 12.86 -4.51
N GLY A 59 2.50 11.97 -4.64
CA GLY A 59 2.72 10.54 -4.76
C GLY A 59 2.58 10.10 -6.22
N HIS A 60 3.49 9.26 -6.67
CA HIS A 60 3.44 8.60 -7.97
C HIS A 60 3.55 7.09 -7.79
N VAL A 61 2.53 6.35 -8.24
CA VAL A 61 2.55 4.88 -8.23
C VAL A 61 3.41 4.41 -9.39
N GLU A 62 4.61 3.90 -9.08
CA GLU A 62 5.51 3.35 -10.09
C GLU A 62 5.10 1.93 -10.49
N TRP A 63 4.57 1.17 -9.54
CA TRP A 63 4.12 -0.19 -9.75
C TRP A 63 3.00 -0.53 -8.78
N ALA A 64 2.03 -1.31 -9.26
CA ALA A 64 1.00 -1.93 -8.44
C ALA A 64 0.56 -3.26 -9.07
N SER A 65 0.58 -4.35 -8.31
CA SER A 65 0.12 -5.67 -8.77
C SER A 65 -0.31 -6.56 -7.61
N VAL A 66 -1.05 -7.62 -7.93
CA VAL A 66 -1.21 -8.76 -7.03
C VAL A 66 0.16 -9.44 -6.87
N VAL A 67 0.55 -9.67 -5.62
CA VAL A 67 1.79 -10.38 -5.26
C VAL A 67 1.52 -11.75 -4.68
N LEU A 68 0.32 -11.98 -4.13
CA LEU A 68 -0.06 -13.28 -3.59
C LEU A 68 -1.59 -13.45 -3.61
N THR A 69 -2.06 -14.68 -3.85
CA THR A 69 -3.45 -15.09 -3.61
C THR A 69 -3.48 -16.02 -2.41
N VAL A 70 -4.37 -15.74 -1.46
CA VAL A 70 -4.50 -16.48 -0.19
C VAL A 70 -5.95 -16.91 0.03
N PRO A 71 -6.20 -17.96 0.83
CA PRO A 71 -7.56 -18.29 1.26
C PRO A 71 -8.21 -17.12 2.01
N SER A 72 -9.53 -16.99 1.91
CA SER A 72 -10.30 -15.92 2.55
C SER A 72 -10.22 -15.97 4.08
N SER A 73 -9.97 -17.15 4.66
CA SER A 73 -9.72 -17.39 6.09
C SER A 73 -8.36 -16.83 6.58
N TYR A 74 -7.53 -16.33 5.67
CA TYR A 74 -6.27 -15.68 6.01
C TYR A 74 -6.44 -14.53 7.00
N VAL A 75 -5.50 -14.45 7.94
CA VAL A 75 -5.37 -13.36 8.90
C VAL A 75 -3.97 -12.75 8.76
N PHE A 76 -3.90 -11.44 8.51
CA PHE A 76 -2.64 -10.70 8.44
C PHE A 76 -2.11 -10.40 9.84
N LEU A 77 -0.92 -10.88 10.16
CA LEU A 77 -0.23 -10.60 11.42
C LEU A 77 0.91 -9.60 11.16
N HIS A 78 1.03 -8.59 12.02
CA HIS A 78 2.16 -7.66 11.97
C HIS A 78 2.83 -7.60 13.33
N CYS A 79 4.16 -7.62 13.34
CA CYS A 79 4.93 -7.27 14.52
C CYS A 79 4.95 -5.74 14.64
N ARG A 80 4.46 -5.21 15.76
CA ARG A 80 4.72 -3.81 16.09
C ARG A 80 6.14 -3.72 16.63
N GLN A 81 7.00 -3.01 15.92
CA GLN A 81 8.30 -2.65 16.46
C GLN A 81 8.08 -1.64 17.60
N VAL A 82 8.17 -2.12 18.83
CA VAL A 82 8.32 -1.29 20.02
C VAL A 82 9.80 -1.00 20.17
N TRP A 83 10.20 0.24 19.95
CA TRP A 83 11.55 0.68 20.29
C TRP A 83 11.71 0.65 21.81
N GLY A 84 12.86 0.16 22.28
CA GLY A 84 13.42 0.40 23.61
C GLY A 84 14.59 1.36 23.51
#